data_AF-A0A4Y2C5G3-F1
#
_entry.id   AF-A0A4Y2C5G3-F1
#
_cell.length_a   1.000
_cell.length_b   1.000
_cell.length_c   1.000
_cell.angle_alpha   90.00
_cell.angle_beta   90.00
_cell.angle_gamma   90.00
#
_symmetry.space_group_name_H-M   'P 1'
#
loop_
_entity.id
_entity.type
_entity.pdbx_description
1 polymer ?
#
loop_
_entity_poly.entity_id
_entity_poly.type
_entity_poly.pdbx_seq_one_letter_code
_entity_poly.pdbx_strand_id
1 'polypeptide(L)'
;MTKLLFDSIFVTCKLEELDDFIKEKETIEDSIDELRLNVNRKMYITDPEHSISSVSSCNASVLSEVKLPTLFVPTFNGKIENWIMFKDMFVASVIENKSISNSMKLQYLKASCRDEALRVIRSIYF
;
A
#
# COMPACT_ATOMS: atom_id res chain seq x y z
N MET A 1 -8.66 -37.25 -20.53
CA MET A 1 -7.91 -36.89 -19.30
C MET A 1 -8.30 -35.52 -18.75
N THR A 2 -8.55 -34.51 -19.59
CA THR A 2 -8.99 -33.16 -19.15
C THR A 2 -10.43 -33.08 -18.61
N LYS A 3 -11.35 -33.94 -19.06
CA LYS A 3 -12.72 -34.00 -18.52
C LYS A 3 -12.77 -34.40 -17.04
N LEU A 4 -11.92 -35.34 -16.63
CA LEU A 4 -11.84 -35.81 -15.24
C LEU A 4 -11.29 -34.75 -14.28
N LEU A 5 -10.41 -33.86 -14.76
CA LEU A 5 -9.90 -32.74 -13.98
C LEU A 5 -10.99 -31.67 -13.77
N PHE A 6 -11.75 -31.34 -14.82
CA PHE A 6 -12.87 -30.42 -14.73
C PHE A 6 -13.99 -30.96 -13.83
N ASP A 7 -14.33 -32.25 -13.95
CA ASP A 7 -15.31 -32.90 -13.08
C ASP A 7 -14.84 -32.91 -11.63
N SER A 8 -13.54 -33.13 -11.37
CA SER A 8 -12.98 -33.06 -10.00
C SER A 8 -12.99 -31.65 -9.41
N ILE A 9 -12.76 -30.61 -10.23
CA ILE A 9 -12.85 -29.20 -9.80
C ILE A 9 -14.30 -28.85 -9.47
N PHE A 10 -15.26 -29.29 -10.31
CA PHE A 10 -16.69 -29.06 -10.10
C PHE A 10 -17.24 -29.84 -8.89
N VAL A 11 -16.71 -31.03 -8.61
CA VAL A 11 -17.06 -31.85 -7.43
C VAL A 11 -16.54 -31.24 -6.12
N THR A 12 -15.44 -30.49 -6.16
CA THR A 12 -14.83 -29.88 -4.95
C THR A 12 -15.53 -28.57 -4.57
N CYS A 13 -16.09 -27.83 -5.52
CA CYS A 13 -16.86 -26.61 -5.25
C CYS A 13 -18.37 -26.92 -5.25
N LYS A 14 -18.89 -27.46 -4.15
CA LYS A 14 -20.34 -27.51 -3.97
C LYS A 14 -20.87 -26.10 -3.81
N LEU A 15 -21.87 -25.73 -4.62
CA LEU A 15 -22.50 -24.41 -4.59
C LEU A 15 -23.09 -24.05 -3.22
N GLU A 16 -23.43 -25.05 -2.40
CA GLU A 16 -23.91 -24.87 -1.02
C GLU A 16 -22.81 -24.34 -0.09
N GLU A 17 -21.55 -24.76 -0.28
CA GLU A 17 -20.41 -24.29 0.52
C GLU A 17 -19.94 -22.88 0.07
N LEU A 18 -20.36 -22.43 -1.12
CA LEU A 18 -20.03 -21.10 -1.64
C LEU A 18 -20.84 -19.99 -0.94
N ASP A 19 -22.10 -20.24 -0.61
CA ASP A 19 -22.94 -19.29 0.13
C ASP A 19 -22.42 -19.09 1.55
N ASP A 20 -22.03 -20.19 2.22
CA ASP A 20 -21.37 -20.15 3.53
C ASP A 20 -20.06 -19.35 3.49
N PHE A 21 -19.23 -19.55 2.46
CA PHE A 21 -17.99 -18.80 2.28
C PHE A 21 -18.24 -17.31 2.01
N ILE A 22 -19.26 -16.97 1.22
CA ILE A 22 -19.66 -15.58 0.96
C ILE A 22 -20.11 -14.92 2.28
N LYS A 23 -20.93 -15.61 3.06
CA LYS A 23 -21.43 -15.11 4.34
C LYS A 23 -20.33 -14.94 5.38
N GLU A 24 -19.37 -15.86 5.43
CA GLU A 24 -18.18 -15.74 6.27
C GLU A 24 -17.33 -14.53 5.84
N LYS A 25 -17.12 -14.35 4.53
CA LYS A 25 -16.42 -13.18 3.97
C LYS A 25 -17.10 -11.87 4.36
N GLU A 26 -18.42 -11.78 4.22
CA GLU A 26 -19.21 -10.58 4.60
C GLU A 26 -19.06 -10.28 6.09
N THR A 27 -19.15 -11.30 6.95
CA THR A 27 -18.98 -11.15 8.41
C THR A 27 -17.59 -10.62 8.79
N ILE A 28 -16.55 -11.09 8.09
CA ILE A 28 -15.17 -10.62 8.29
C ILE A 28 -15.02 -9.16 7.84
N GLU A 29 -15.61 -8.80 6.70
CA GLU A 29 -15.57 -7.43 6.18
C GLU A 29 -16.26 -6.44 7.13
N ASP A 30 -17.43 -6.79 7.67
CA ASP A 30 -18.13 -5.99 8.69
C ASP A 30 -17.27 -5.80 9.95
N SER A 31 -16.60 -6.86 10.40
CA SER A 31 -15.72 -6.82 11.57
C SER A 31 -14.49 -5.91 11.35
N ILE A 32 -13.93 -5.92 10.13
CA ILE A 32 -12.82 -5.04 9.75
C ILE A 32 -13.25 -3.58 9.77
N ASP A 33 -14.42 -3.27 9.23
CA ASP A 33 -14.94 -1.91 9.18
C ASP A 33 -15.30 -1.39 10.58
N GLU A 34 -15.82 -2.24 11.46
CA GLU A 34 -16.01 -1.89 12.88
C GLU A 34 -14.68 -1.55 13.56
N LEU A 35 -13.64 -2.38 13.38
CA LEU A 35 -12.32 -2.13 13.95
C LEU A 35 -11.71 -0.82 13.45
N ARG A 36 -11.88 -0.50 12.15
CA ARG A 36 -11.43 0.77 11.57
C ARG A 36 -12.14 1.96 12.18
N LEU A 37 -13.46 1.89 12.34
CA LEU A 37 -14.24 2.94 13.01
C LEU A 37 -13.79 3.14 14.45
N ASN A 38 -13.49 2.06 15.16
CA ASN A 38 -13.03 2.11 16.55
C ASN A 38 -11.63 2.74 16.69
N VAL A 39 -10.72 2.47 15.74
CA VAL A 39 -9.40 3.12 15.68
C VAL A 39 -9.54 4.61 15.40
N ASN A 40 -10.32 4.98 14.37
CA ASN A 40 -10.54 6.40 14.04
C ASN A 40 -11.17 7.17 15.22
N ARG A 41 -12.13 6.56 15.93
CA ARG A 41 -12.75 7.17 17.12
C ARG A 41 -11.77 7.41 18.26
N LYS A 42 -10.79 6.52 18.46
CA LYS A 42 -9.73 6.68 19.47
C LYS A 42 -8.69 7.76 19.11
N MET A 43 -8.57 8.13 17.83
CA MET A 43 -7.57 9.10 17.36
C MET A 43 -7.97 10.57 17.60
N TYR A 44 -9.24 10.87 17.89
CA TYR A 44 -9.73 12.24 18.15
C TYR A 44 -9.67 12.67 19.62
N ILE A 45 -8.97 11.96 20.51
CA ILE A 45 -8.88 12.28 21.95
C ILE A 45 -7.49 12.83 22.35
N THR A 46 -6.64 13.18 21.38
CA THR A 46 -5.34 13.84 21.67
C THR A 46 -5.28 15.19 20.96
N ASP A 47 -5.90 16.20 21.57
CA ASP A 47 -5.79 17.60 21.14
C ASP A 47 -4.48 18.26 21.65
N PRO A 48 -4.05 19.39 21.05
CA PRO A 48 -2.66 19.65 20.69
C PRO A 48 -2.13 20.98 21.26
N GLU A 49 -1.03 20.97 22.04
CA GLU A 49 -0.39 22.24 22.44
C GLU A 49 1.14 22.11 22.57
N HIS A 50 1.87 22.67 21.59
CA HIS A 50 2.86 23.69 21.92
C HIS A 50 3.26 24.54 20.70
N SER A 51 2.80 25.79 20.75
CA SER A 51 3.21 26.93 19.93
C SER A 51 4.64 27.38 20.25
N ILE A 52 5.41 27.76 19.23
CA ILE A 52 6.44 28.80 19.34
C ILE A 52 6.41 29.67 18.08
N SER A 53 6.21 30.97 18.26
CA SER A 53 6.19 32.00 17.22
C SER A 53 7.57 32.64 17.01
N SER A 54 7.88 32.97 15.74
CA SER A 54 8.50 34.21 15.21
C SER A 54 9.88 34.66 15.77
N VAL A 55 10.89 35.21 15.07
CA VAL A 55 11.10 35.95 13.81
C VAL A 55 12.60 35.83 13.41
N SER A 56 12.97 36.00 12.14
CA SER A 56 14.03 36.95 11.70
C SER A 56 14.40 36.87 10.22
N SER A 57 14.91 38.00 9.74
CA SER A 57 14.97 38.52 8.37
C SER A 57 16.00 37.89 7.42
N CYS A 58 15.58 37.89 6.15
CA CYS A 58 16.26 38.02 4.85
C CYS A 58 17.76 37.67 4.59
N ASN A 59 17.91 36.98 3.44
CA ASN A 59 18.96 37.03 2.41
C ASN A 59 20.35 36.41 2.70
N ALA A 60 20.57 35.22 2.15
CA ALA A 60 21.77 34.92 1.37
C ALA A 60 21.56 33.65 0.53
N SER A 61 21.73 33.81 -0.77
CA SER A 61 21.91 32.76 -1.76
C SER A 61 23.06 31.83 -1.38
N VAL A 62 22.72 30.64 -0.88
CA VAL A 62 23.48 29.42 -1.14
C VAL A 62 22.44 28.33 -1.36
N LEU A 63 22.42 27.81 -2.58
CA LEU A 63 21.78 26.57 -2.95
C LEU A 63 22.44 25.44 -2.14
N SER A 64 22.13 25.36 -0.85
CA SER A 64 22.35 24.16 -0.07
C SER A 64 21.31 23.19 -0.61
N GLU A 65 21.73 22.39 -1.57
CA GLU A 65 21.12 21.11 -1.90
C GLU A 65 20.97 20.38 -0.57
N VAL A 66 19.83 20.58 0.09
CA VAL A 66 19.39 19.76 1.21
C VAL A 66 19.27 18.39 0.59
N LYS A 67 20.35 17.61 0.66
CA LYS A 67 20.31 16.17 0.47
C LYS A 67 19.46 15.65 1.61
N LEU A 68 18.15 15.76 1.40
CA LEU A 68 17.13 14.98 2.09
C LEU A 68 17.69 13.55 2.14
N PRO A 69 17.62 12.86 3.31
CA PRO A 69 18.08 11.49 3.43
C PRO A 69 17.51 10.74 2.23
N THR A 70 18.39 10.21 1.39
CA THR A 70 18.07 9.52 0.13
C THR A 70 16.81 8.71 0.37
N LEU A 71 15.69 9.14 -0.21
CA LEU A 71 14.37 8.55 -0.02
C LEU A 71 14.53 7.04 -0.13
N PHE A 72 14.50 6.35 1.01
CA PHE A 72 14.55 4.90 1.04
C PHE A 72 13.25 4.44 0.43
N VAL A 73 13.28 4.16 -0.86
CA VAL A 73 12.11 3.64 -1.54
C VAL A 73 11.83 2.27 -0.93
N PRO A 74 10.63 2.05 -0.36
CA PRO A 74 10.26 0.77 0.22
C PRO A 74 10.53 -0.36 -0.78
N THR A 75 11.00 -1.51 -0.29
CA THR A 75 11.08 -2.72 -1.12
C THR A 75 9.90 -3.64 -0.86
N PHE A 76 9.35 -4.21 -1.92
CA PHE A 76 8.27 -5.21 -1.83
C PHE A 76 8.72 -6.53 -2.44
N ASN A 77 8.71 -7.60 -1.65
CA ASN A 77 9.09 -8.94 -2.09
C ASN A 77 7.92 -9.79 -2.60
N GLY A 78 6.68 -9.28 -2.52
CA GLY A 78 5.47 -10.00 -2.96
C GLY A 78 4.67 -10.63 -1.83
N LYS A 79 5.13 -10.55 -0.57
CA LYS A 79 4.36 -11.07 0.56
C LYS A 79 3.20 -10.15 0.91
N ILE A 80 1.97 -10.67 0.85
CA ILE A 80 0.76 -9.90 1.09
C ILE A 80 0.71 -9.26 2.48
N GLU A 81 1.30 -9.89 3.50
CA GLU A 81 1.44 -9.36 4.87
C GLU A 81 2.12 -7.97 4.91
N ASN A 82 3.06 -7.72 3.98
CA ASN A 82 3.82 -6.47 3.91
C ASN A 82 3.21 -5.46 2.93
N TRP A 83 2.13 -5.82 2.23
CA TRP A 83 1.57 -4.99 1.17
C TRP A 83 1.03 -3.65 1.69
N ILE A 84 0.30 -3.66 2.80
CA ILE A 84 -0.30 -2.44 3.37
C ILE A 84 0.79 -1.44 3.76
N MET A 85 1.79 -1.90 4.53
CA MET A 85 2.94 -1.08 4.92
C MET A 85 3.72 -0.55 3.71
N PHE A 86 3.97 -1.40 2.70
CA PHE A 86 4.62 -1.01 1.47
C PHE A 86 3.84 0.10 0.74
N LYS A 87 2.54 -0.10 0.55
CA LYS A 87 1.65 0.81 -0.17
C LYS A 87 1.66 2.18 0.50
N ASP A 88 1.44 2.24 1.80
CA ASP A 88 1.34 3.50 2.53
C ASP A 88 2.66 4.29 2.44
N MET A 89 3.80 3.61 2.62
CA MET A 89 5.11 4.25 2.51
C MET A 89 5.44 4.67 1.08
N PHE A 90 5.05 3.89 0.06
CA PHE A 90 5.25 4.23 -1.34
C PHE A 90 4.38 5.42 -1.77
N VAL A 91 3.14 5.50 -1.27
CA VAL A 91 2.23 6.61 -1.56
C VAL A 91 2.80 7.92 -1.01
N ALA A 92 3.15 7.95 0.27
CA ALA A 92 3.70 9.13 0.93
C ALA A 92 5.03 9.59 0.31
N SER A 93 5.88 8.63 -0.11
CA SER A 93 7.23 8.95 -0.61
C SER A 93 7.28 9.29 -2.10
N VAL A 94 6.48 8.60 -2.93
CA VAL A 94 6.60 8.64 -4.40
C VAL A 94 5.35 9.20 -5.07
N ILE A 95 4.14 8.79 -4.65
CA ILE A 95 2.90 9.17 -5.33
C ILE A 95 2.52 10.61 -5.02
N GLU A 96 2.58 11.03 -3.76
CA GLU A 96 2.23 12.38 -3.31
C GLU A 96 3.27 13.42 -3.71
N ASN A 97 4.48 12.98 -4.03
CA ASN A 97 5.53 13.87 -4.49
C ASN A 97 5.24 14.38 -5.92
N LYS A 98 4.86 15.65 -6.00
CA LYS A 98 4.52 16.35 -7.25
C LYS A 98 5.73 16.64 -8.15
N SER A 99 6.96 16.56 -7.64
CA SER A 99 8.17 16.76 -8.45
C SER A 99 8.54 15.53 -9.29
N ILE A 100 7.93 14.37 -9.00
CA ILE A 100 8.17 13.12 -9.72
C ILE A 100 7.11 12.97 -10.82
N SER A 101 7.54 12.80 -12.07
CA SER A 101 6.64 12.56 -13.20
C SER A 101 6.02 11.16 -13.14
N ASN A 102 4.87 10.96 -13.81
CA ASN A 102 4.20 9.65 -13.82
C ASN A 102 5.07 8.52 -14.38
N SER A 103 5.89 8.80 -15.39
CA SER A 103 6.84 7.82 -15.94
C SER A 103 7.91 7.42 -14.91
N MET A 104 8.38 8.40 -14.13
CA MET A 104 9.37 8.18 -13.10
C MET A 104 8.77 7.45 -11.89
N LYS A 105 7.51 7.72 -11.53
CA LYS A 105 6.76 6.95 -10.51
C LYS A 105 6.67 5.46 -10.90
N LEU A 106 6.40 5.16 -12.17
CA LEU A 106 6.39 3.79 -12.67
C LEU A 106 7.77 3.13 -12.59
N GLN A 107 8.84 3.87 -12.92
CA GLN A 107 10.21 3.37 -12.76
C GLN A 107 10.54 3.08 -11.29
N TYR A 108 10.14 3.96 -10.36
CA TYR A 108 10.30 3.72 -8.93
C TYR A 108 9.54 2.48 -8.48
N LEU A 109 8.30 2.29 -8.92
CA LEU A 109 7.52 1.10 -8.59
C LEU A 109 8.22 -0.18 -9.08
N LYS A 110 8.69 -0.20 -10.34
CA LYS A 110 9.46 -1.32 -10.88
C LYS A 110 10.74 -1.59 -10.08
N ALA A 111 11.45 -0.53 -9.67
CA ALA A 111 12.68 -0.63 -8.88
C ALA A 111 12.43 -1.04 -7.42
N SER A 112 11.22 -0.86 -6.90
CA SER A 112 10.82 -1.21 -5.53
C SER A 112 10.49 -2.68 -5.37
N CYS A 113 10.05 -3.33 -6.45
CA CYS A 113 9.70 -4.74 -6.40
C CYS A 113 10.94 -5.64 -6.48
N ARG A 114 10.89 -6.73 -5.71
CA ARG A 114 11.90 -7.77 -5.60
C ARG A 114 11.22 -9.14 -5.68
N ASP A 115 12.00 -10.18 -5.94
CA ASP A 115 11.57 -11.58 -5.91
C ASP A 115 10.25 -11.84 -6.64
N GLU A 116 9.23 -12.34 -5.95
CA GLU A 116 7.91 -12.66 -6.51
C GLU A 116 7.19 -11.43 -7.06
N ALA A 117 7.23 -10.30 -6.35
CA ALA A 117 6.63 -9.06 -6.86
C ALA A 117 7.30 -8.61 -8.17
N LEU A 118 8.63 -8.76 -8.28
CA LEU A 118 9.35 -8.42 -9.49
C LEU A 118 9.00 -9.35 -10.65
N ARG A 119 8.83 -10.65 -10.40
CA ARG A 119 8.37 -11.62 -11.41
C ARG A 119 7.01 -11.22 -11.98
N VAL A 120 6.05 -10.88 -11.11
CA VAL A 120 4.71 -10.45 -11.54
C VAL A 120 4.80 -9.15 -12.34
N ILE A 121 5.49 -8.13 -11.85
CA ILE A 121 5.61 -6.85 -12.56
C ILE A 121 6.28 -7.00 -13.93
N ARG A 122 7.27 -7.89 -14.08
CA ARG A 122 7.92 -8.17 -15.36
C ARG A 122 7.00 -8.87 -16.36
N SER A 123 6.01 -9.63 -15.88
CA SER A 123 5.02 -10.29 -16.74
C SER A 123 3.97 -9.34 -17.28
N ILE A 124 3.82 -8.16 -16.68
CA ILE A 124 2.90 -7.11 -17.15
C ILE A 124 3.58 -6.38 -18.31
N TYR A 125 3.06 -6.57 -19.51
CA TYR A 125 3.40 -5.74 -20.67
C TYR A 125 2.80 -4.34 -20.47
N PHE A 126 3.62 -3.30 -20.61
CA PHE A 126 3.21 -1.89 -20.61
C PHE A 126 3.35 -1.31 -22.02
#